data_AF-A0A9D4L7T5-F1
#
_entry.id   AF-A0A9D4L7T5-F1
#
_cell.length_a   1.000
_cell.length_b   1.000
_cell.length_c   1.000
_cell.angle_alpha   90.00
_cell.angle_beta   90.00
_cell.angle_gamma   90.00
#
_symmetry.space_group_name_H-M   'P 1'
#
loop_
_entity.id
_entity.type
_entity.pdbx_description
1 polymer ?
#
loop_
_entity_poly.entity_id
_entity_poly.type
_entity_poly.pdbx_seq_one_letter_code
_entity_poly.pdbx_strand_id
1 'polypeptide(L)'
;MFKSTQETSIQFVEVSYTVKLQEIRDMRSQLNATLDELENTTMKELDEIRTTLQKSLKNDVDKCSRLKDELQQHVEAVQSLCGKSKKEIEFIASRKCLEKIQQSETYLKKNPLKDQTFMIFHADIDIEQYLSKKSGLGRIVVMNSNQVLTVKRKSEYTVKISSDTKPCSLSGICILPSGHVIVVDRNNEKVKLIDQQYNIVNHSKVSGFLSDICLITPSEVAVTVGNDVQFISVINGQLITGRRFQLPHDVVGIAHHHGALYVISRTALYHYTLTGTLVKKLYEDTGDGSRGKCIVNIFNKLIYCTFLDYRNQYFNKEDLF
;
A
#
# COMPACT_ATOMS: atom_id res chain seq x y z
N MET A 1 32.88 11.81 33.84
CA MET A 1 32.50 12.13 32.44
C MET A 1 32.26 10.88 31.61
N PHE A 2 33.25 10.00 31.42
CA PHE A 2 33.10 8.75 30.62
C PHE A 2 31.95 7.81 31.04
N LYS A 3 31.71 7.63 32.34
CA LYS A 3 30.63 6.76 32.84
C LYS A 3 29.24 7.28 32.47
N SER A 4 29.04 8.60 32.53
CA SER A 4 27.79 9.26 32.15
C SER A 4 27.50 9.11 30.65
N THR A 5 28.51 9.19 29.79
CA THR A 5 28.34 9.02 28.33
C THR A 5 27.94 7.58 27.95
N GLN A 6 28.47 6.58 28.66
CA GLN A 6 28.08 5.18 28.45
C GLN A 6 26.66 4.89 28.92
N GLU A 7 26.26 5.42 30.08
CA GLU A 7 24.89 5.28 30.61
C GLU A 7 23.85 5.89 29.66
N THR A 8 24.12 7.08 29.10
CA THR A 8 23.26 7.70 28.08
C THR A 8 23.15 6.86 26.80
N SER A 9 24.26 6.22 26.38
CA SER A 9 24.28 5.36 25.20
C SER A 9 23.46 4.09 25.39
N ILE A 10 23.54 3.47 26.57
CA ILE A 10 22.73 2.29 26.92
C ILE A 10 21.24 2.64 26.96
N GLN A 11 20.89 3.74 27.63
CA GLN A 11 19.50 4.19 27.70
C GLN A 11 18.92 4.47 26.31
N PHE A 12 19.74 4.97 25.38
CA PHE A 12 19.33 5.16 24.00
C PHE A 12 19.06 3.84 23.26
N VAL A 13 19.92 2.84 23.42
CA VAL A 13 19.69 1.52 22.81
C VAL A 13 18.37 0.93 23.33
N GLU A 14 18.07 1.05 24.62
CA GLU A 14 16.82 0.59 25.23
C GLU A 14 15.58 1.30 24.67
N VAL A 15 15.63 2.62 24.53
CA VAL A 15 14.54 3.39 23.91
C VAL A 15 14.36 2.98 22.45
N SER A 16 15.45 2.91 21.68
CA SER A 16 15.40 2.47 20.28
C SER A 16 14.85 1.05 20.13
N TYR A 17 15.26 0.14 21.01
CA TYR A 17 14.76 -1.23 21.05
C TYR A 17 13.26 -1.27 21.31
N THR A 18 12.78 -0.48 22.29
CA THR A 18 11.36 -0.40 22.64
C THR A 18 10.52 0.12 21.47
N VAL A 19 10.99 1.17 20.78
CA VAL A 19 10.31 1.70 19.58
C VAL A 19 10.25 0.66 18.47
N LYS A 20 11.37 -0.03 18.19
CA LYS A 20 11.39 -1.08 17.15
C LYS A 20 10.54 -2.30 17.50
N LEU A 21 10.45 -2.66 18.78
CA LEU A 21 9.50 -3.66 19.24
C LEU A 21 8.06 -3.25 18.97
N GLN A 22 7.72 -1.98 19.20
CA GLN A 22 6.38 -1.48 18.93
C GLN A 22 6.07 -1.51 17.43
N GLU A 23 6.99 -1.08 16.56
CA GLU A 23 6.82 -1.19 15.10
C GLU A 23 6.57 -2.65 14.64
N ILE A 24 7.26 -3.62 15.23
CA ILE A 24 7.04 -5.05 14.95
C ILE A 24 5.64 -5.49 15.39
N ARG A 25 5.17 -5.02 16.55
CA ARG A 25 3.82 -5.31 17.05
C ARG A 25 2.74 -4.70 16.17
N ASP A 26 2.94 -3.45 15.74
CA ASP A 26 2.02 -2.74 14.86
C ASP A 26 1.92 -3.44 13.50
N MET A 27 3.06 -3.86 12.94
CA MET A 27 3.10 -4.66 11.70
C MET A 27 2.36 -5.99 11.85
N ARG A 28 2.54 -6.69 12.98
CA ARG A 28 1.79 -7.93 13.26
C ARG A 28 0.29 -7.67 13.34
N SER A 29 -0.11 -6.58 13.99
CA SER A 29 -1.52 -6.19 14.11
C SER A 29 -2.15 -5.94 12.73
N GLN A 30 -1.45 -5.22 11.85
CA GLN A 30 -1.89 -4.97 10.48
C GLN A 30 -2.01 -6.26 9.66
N LEU A 31 -1.03 -7.16 9.77
CA LEU A 31 -1.06 -8.45 9.08
C LEU A 31 -2.28 -9.29 9.53
N ASN A 32 -2.52 -9.37 10.83
CA ASN A 32 -3.68 -10.07 11.38
C ASN A 32 -5.00 -9.48 10.86
N ALA A 33 -5.15 -8.15 10.91
CA ALA A 33 -6.36 -7.49 10.41
C ALA A 33 -6.62 -7.77 8.92
N THR A 34 -5.54 -7.85 8.12
CA THR A 34 -5.65 -8.20 6.69
C THR A 34 -6.09 -9.65 6.51
N LEU A 35 -5.54 -10.58 7.29
CA LEU A 35 -5.95 -11.99 7.26
C LEU A 35 -7.41 -12.17 7.71
N ASP A 36 -7.84 -11.45 8.74
CA ASP A 36 -9.23 -11.44 9.21
C ASP A 36 -10.18 -10.95 8.12
N GLU A 37 -9.79 -9.93 7.34
CA GLU A 37 -10.58 -9.42 6.21
C GLU A 37 -10.71 -10.45 5.08
N LEU A 38 -9.62 -11.13 4.74
CA LEU A 38 -9.61 -12.21 3.75
C LEU A 38 -10.49 -13.40 4.19
N GLU A 39 -10.39 -13.80 5.45
CA GLU A 39 -11.23 -14.85 6.02
C GLU A 39 -12.70 -14.45 5.95
N ASN A 40 -13.05 -13.25 6.42
CA ASN A 40 -14.42 -12.75 6.40
C ASN A 40 -15.01 -12.68 4.99
N THR A 41 -14.20 -12.31 3.99
CA THR A 41 -14.61 -12.28 2.59
C THR A 41 -14.90 -13.70 2.08
N THR A 42 -13.98 -14.64 2.32
CA THR A 42 -14.13 -16.05 1.93
C THR A 42 -15.36 -16.69 2.60
N MET A 43 -15.61 -16.36 3.88
CA MET A 43 -16.77 -16.85 4.61
C MET A 43 -18.10 -16.32 4.07
N LYS A 44 -18.15 -15.05 3.65
CA LYS A 44 -19.33 -14.48 2.99
C LYS A 44 -19.64 -15.18 1.67
N GLU A 45 -18.62 -15.41 0.83
CA GLU A 45 -18.78 -16.14 -0.42
C GLU A 45 -19.31 -17.58 -0.19
N LEU A 46 -18.76 -18.26 0.82
CA LEU A 46 -19.22 -19.59 1.21
C LEU A 46 -20.69 -19.58 1.65
N ASP A 47 -21.10 -18.58 2.42
CA ASP A 47 -22.49 -18.41 2.87
C ASP A 47 -23.46 -18.13 1.71
N GLU A 48 -23.04 -17.33 0.74
CA GLU A 48 -23.82 -17.07 -0.48
C GLU A 48 -24.01 -18.33 -1.32
N ILE A 49 -22.94 -19.12 -1.50
CA ILE A 49 -22.99 -20.43 -2.18
C ILE A 49 -23.93 -21.38 -1.43
N ARG A 50 -23.78 -21.49 -0.11
CA ARG A 50 -24.65 -22.32 0.74
C ARG A 50 -26.12 -21.94 0.59
N THR A 51 -26.43 -20.65 0.67
CA THR A 51 -27.80 -20.12 0.58
C THR A 51 -28.41 -20.41 -0.80
N THR A 52 -27.62 -20.24 -1.86
CA THR A 52 -28.03 -20.51 -3.23
C THR A 52 -28.32 -22.00 -3.45
N LEU A 53 -27.44 -22.88 -2.96
CA LEU A 53 -27.62 -24.32 -3.03
C LEU A 53 -28.84 -24.79 -2.23
N GLN A 54 -29.01 -24.29 -1.00
CA GLN A 54 -30.18 -24.60 -0.16
C GLN A 54 -31.49 -24.19 -0.84
N LYS A 55 -31.54 -22.98 -1.43
CA LYS A 55 -32.72 -22.50 -2.16
C LYS A 55 -33.02 -23.35 -3.38
N SER A 56 -31.99 -23.73 -4.16
CA SER A 56 -32.16 -24.61 -5.30
C SER A 56 -32.70 -25.97 -4.88
N LEU A 57 -32.07 -26.59 -3.89
CA LEU A 57 -32.46 -27.92 -3.40
C LEU A 57 -33.88 -27.92 -2.85
N LYS A 58 -34.27 -26.88 -2.09
CA LYS A 58 -35.64 -26.72 -1.60
C LYS A 58 -36.65 -26.62 -2.75
N ASN A 59 -36.36 -25.80 -3.78
CA ASN A 59 -37.23 -25.71 -4.94
C ASN A 59 -37.39 -27.05 -5.67
N ASP A 60 -36.34 -27.86 -5.70
CA ASP A 60 -36.37 -29.19 -6.33
C ASP A 60 -37.20 -30.17 -5.49
N VAL A 61 -37.04 -30.17 -4.17
CA VAL A 61 -37.88 -30.94 -3.23
C VAL A 61 -39.36 -30.57 -3.38
N ASP A 62 -39.68 -29.27 -3.41
CA ASP A 62 -41.06 -28.78 -3.54
C ASP A 62 -41.68 -29.15 -4.90
N LYS A 63 -40.89 -29.17 -5.98
CA LYS A 63 -41.34 -29.65 -7.30
C LYS A 63 -41.57 -31.16 -7.31
N CYS A 64 -40.65 -31.93 -6.75
CA CYS A 64 -40.79 -33.39 -6.63
C CYS A 64 -42.01 -33.77 -5.80
N SER A 65 -42.28 -33.08 -4.68
CA SER A 65 -43.46 -33.30 -3.86
C SER A 65 -44.74 -33.04 -4.65
N ARG A 66 -44.83 -31.90 -5.35
CA ARG A 66 -46.01 -31.58 -6.18
C ARG A 66 -46.24 -32.60 -7.29
N LEU A 67 -45.18 -33.01 -8.00
CA LEU A 67 -45.29 -34.04 -9.04
C LEU A 67 -45.79 -35.37 -8.46
N LYS A 68 -45.30 -35.76 -7.28
CA LYS A 68 -45.77 -36.96 -6.57
C LYS A 68 -47.25 -36.86 -6.22
N ASP A 69 -47.69 -35.74 -5.64
CA ASP A 69 -49.08 -35.54 -5.24
C ASP A 69 -50.03 -35.55 -6.44
N GLU A 70 -49.65 -34.89 -7.55
CA GLU A 70 -50.41 -34.89 -8.79
C GLU A 70 -50.47 -36.29 -9.44
N LEU A 71 -49.36 -37.04 -9.44
CA LEU A 71 -49.33 -38.43 -9.90
C LEU A 71 -50.25 -39.32 -9.07
N GLN A 72 -50.20 -39.18 -7.75
CA GLN A 72 -51.05 -39.95 -6.82
C GLN A 72 -52.54 -39.70 -7.11
N GLN A 73 -52.94 -38.42 -7.28
CA GLN A 73 -54.31 -38.07 -7.63
C GLN A 73 -54.75 -38.67 -8.98
N HIS A 74 -53.89 -38.66 -9.99
CA HIS A 74 -54.19 -39.25 -11.29
C HIS A 74 -54.32 -40.78 -11.23
N VAL A 75 -53.47 -41.45 -10.45
CA VAL A 75 -53.56 -42.89 -10.23
C VAL A 75 -54.87 -43.26 -9.53
N GLU A 76 -55.25 -42.54 -8.48
CA GLU A 76 -56.52 -42.75 -7.77
C GLU A 76 -57.74 -42.51 -8.68
N ALA A 77 -57.69 -41.47 -9.52
CA ALA A 77 -58.73 -41.21 -10.51
C ALA A 77 -58.88 -42.36 -11.52
N VAL A 78 -57.78 -42.88 -12.06
CA VAL A 78 -57.80 -44.04 -12.97
C VAL A 78 -58.36 -45.29 -12.26
N GLN A 79 -57.93 -45.56 -11.03
CA GLN A 79 -58.38 -46.72 -10.25
C GLN A 79 -59.88 -46.66 -9.92
N SER A 80 -60.41 -45.49 -9.57
CA SER A 80 -61.82 -45.31 -9.22
C SER A 80 -62.77 -45.44 -10.41
N LEU A 81 -62.30 -45.13 -11.63
CA LEU A 81 -63.07 -45.20 -12.88
C LEU A 81 -63.07 -46.58 -13.53
N CYS A 82 -62.07 -47.40 -13.24
CA CYS A 82 -61.85 -48.72 -13.84
C CYS A 82 -63.03 -49.67 -13.61
N GLY A 83 -63.67 -50.10 -14.69
CA GLY A 83 -64.81 -51.03 -14.70
C GLY A 83 -66.15 -50.40 -14.30
N LYS A 84 -66.20 -49.08 -14.06
CA LYS A 84 -67.38 -48.36 -13.56
C LYS A 84 -67.87 -47.23 -14.47
N SER A 85 -67.11 -46.85 -15.50
CA SER A 85 -67.42 -45.71 -16.37
C SER A 85 -67.42 -46.08 -17.85
N LYS A 86 -67.83 -45.15 -18.73
CA LYS A 86 -67.69 -45.33 -20.18
C LYS A 86 -66.21 -45.41 -20.53
N LYS A 87 -65.82 -46.33 -21.42
CA LYS A 87 -64.42 -46.55 -21.86
C LYS A 87 -63.70 -45.27 -22.28
N GLU A 88 -64.42 -44.27 -22.80
CA GLU A 88 -63.87 -42.96 -23.17
C GLU A 88 -63.32 -42.19 -21.96
N ILE A 89 -63.99 -42.26 -20.81
CA ILE A 89 -63.59 -41.56 -19.57
C ILE A 89 -62.35 -42.23 -18.96
N GLU A 90 -62.31 -43.57 -18.94
CA GLU A 90 -61.13 -44.34 -18.50
C GLU A 90 -59.90 -44.04 -19.38
N PHE A 91 -60.10 -43.95 -20.70
CA PHE A 91 -59.03 -43.62 -21.64
C PHE A 91 -58.47 -42.21 -21.41
N ILE A 92 -59.32 -41.21 -21.21
CA ILE A 92 -58.89 -39.83 -20.91
C ILE A 92 -58.09 -39.77 -19.61
N ALA A 93 -58.55 -40.44 -18.55
CA ALA A 93 -57.85 -40.48 -17.27
C ALA A 93 -56.48 -41.16 -17.39
N SER A 94 -56.41 -42.28 -18.12
CA SER A 94 -55.18 -43.03 -18.36
C SER A 94 -54.17 -42.22 -19.16
N ARG A 95 -54.62 -41.47 -20.17
CA ARG A 95 -53.73 -40.61 -20.98
C ARG A 95 -53.12 -39.48 -20.15
N LYS A 96 -53.93 -38.80 -19.31
CA LYS A 96 -53.44 -37.75 -18.41
C LYS A 96 -52.41 -38.28 -17.41
N CYS A 97 -52.63 -39.47 -16.86
CA CYS A 97 -51.67 -40.13 -15.98
C CYS A 97 -50.33 -40.40 -16.71
N LEU A 98 -50.40 -40.93 -17.94
CA LEU A 98 -49.21 -41.20 -18.76
C LEU A 98 -48.42 -39.92 -19.11
N GLU A 99 -49.11 -38.85 -19.50
CA GLU A 99 -48.50 -37.54 -19.75
C GLU A 99 -47.74 -37.04 -18.52
N LYS A 100 -48.29 -37.27 -17.32
CA LYS A 100 -47.67 -36.84 -16.06
C LYS A 100 -46.46 -37.69 -15.66
N ILE A 101 -46.50 -38.99 -15.90
CA ILE A 101 -45.34 -39.90 -15.75
C ILE A 101 -44.19 -39.43 -16.65
N GLN A 102 -44.48 -39.10 -17.92
CA GLN A 102 -43.44 -38.61 -18.83
C GLN A 102 -42.83 -37.28 -18.37
N GLN A 103 -43.64 -36.37 -17.81
CA GLN A 103 -43.16 -35.11 -17.26
C GLN A 103 -42.22 -35.33 -16.05
N SER A 104 -42.59 -36.23 -15.12
CA SER A 104 -41.75 -36.53 -13.95
C SER A 104 -40.45 -37.22 -14.35
N GLU A 105 -40.49 -38.18 -15.28
CA GLU A 105 -39.28 -38.81 -15.82
C GLU A 105 -38.36 -37.81 -16.51
N THR A 106 -38.94 -36.90 -17.31
CA THR A 106 -38.17 -35.85 -17.99
C THR A 106 -37.50 -34.92 -16.96
N TYR A 107 -38.22 -34.58 -15.89
CA TYR A 107 -37.69 -33.76 -14.80
C TYR A 107 -36.53 -34.44 -14.08
N LEU A 108 -36.69 -35.72 -13.71
CA LEU A 108 -35.65 -36.52 -13.04
C LEU A 108 -34.43 -36.77 -13.93
N LYS A 109 -34.61 -36.92 -15.25
CA LYS A 109 -33.49 -37.03 -16.20
C LYS A 109 -32.75 -35.71 -16.39
N LYS A 110 -33.45 -34.56 -16.33
CA LYS A 110 -32.84 -33.23 -16.46
C LYS A 110 -32.18 -32.75 -15.17
N ASN A 111 -32.69 -33.21 -14.03
CA ASN A 111 -32.14 -32.96 -12.71
C ASN A 111 -31.86 -34.32 -12.06
N PRO A 112 -30.85 -35.09 -12.56
CA PRO A 112 -30.38 -36.22 -11.78
C PRO A 112 -30.09 -35.67 -10.40
N LEU A 113 -30.66 -36.29 -9.34
CA LEU A 113 -30.37 -35.96 -7.96
C LEU A 113 -28.85 -35.80 -7.88
N LYS A 114 -28.39 -34.54 -7.84
CA LYS A 114 -26.98 -34.24 -8.08
C LYS A 114 -26.21 -35.10 -7.09
N ASP A 115 -25.43 -36.03 -7.63
CA ASP A 115 -24.49 -36.83 -6.85
C ASP A 115 -23.83 -35.89 -5.85
N GLN A 116 -23.94 -36.26 -4.58
CA GLN A 116 -23.56 -35.50 -3.38
C GLN A 116 -22.77 -34.23 -3.73
N THR A 117 -23.43 -33.06 -3.77
CA THR A 117 -22.69 -31.81 -3.99
C THR A 117 -21.84 -31.53 -2.76
N PHE A 118 -20.52 -31.76 -2.89
CA PHE A 118 -19.54 -31.42 -1.86
C PHE A 118 -18.85 -30.10 -2.19
N MET A 119 -18.60 -29.30 -1.16
CA MET A 119 -17.78 -28.10 -1.24
C MET A 119 -16.33 -28.48 -0.92
N ILE A 120 -15.39 -28.06 -1.75
CA ILE A 120 -13.96 -28.30 -1.53
C ILE A 120 -13.27 -26.94 -1.43
N PHE A 121 -12.65 -26.67 -0.29
CA PHE A 121 -11.81 -25.49 -0.11
C PHE A 121 -10.41 -25.77 -0.66
N HIS A 122 -9.93 -24.87 -1.51
CA HIS A 122 -8.54 -24.86 -1.97
C HIS A 122 -7.87 -23.61 -1.40
N ALA A 123 -6.88 -23.81 -0.54
CA ALA A 123 -6.08 -22.70 -0.03
C ALA A 123 -5.33 -22.02 -1.17
N ASP A 124 -5.17 -20.70 -1.07
CA ASP A 124 -4.36 -19.94 -2.02
C ASP A 124 -2.88 -20.30 -1.84
N ILE A 125 -2.28 -20.86 -2.89
CA ILE A 125 -0.89 -21.31 -2.88
C ILE A 125 0.11 -20.17 -2.67
N ASP A 126 -0.24 -18.95 -3.07
CA ASP A 126 0.63 -17.79 -2.91
C ASP A 126 0.73 -17.38 -1.44
N ILE A 127 -0.36 -17.51 -0.67
CA ILE A 127 -0.36 -17.26 0.77
C ILE A 127 0.50 -18.31 1.49
N GLU A 128 0.31 -19.60 1.18
CA GLU A 128 1.11 -20.67 1.78
C GLU A 128 2.60 -20.54 1.45
N GLN A 129 2.93 -20.24 0.20
CA GLN A 129 4.32 -20.03 -0.22
C GLN A 129 4.93 -18.78 0.41
N TYR A 130 4.17 -17.70 0.53
CA TYR A 130 4.66 -16.47 1.15
C TYR A 130 4.99 -16.70 2.63
N LEU A 131 4.11 -17.37 3.38
CA LEU A 131 4.31 -17.64 4.79
C LEU A 131 5.43 -18.66 5.05
N SER A 132 5.54 -19.70 4.21
CA SER A 132 6.57 -20.74 4.37
C SER A 132 7.99 -20.27 4.05
N LYS A 133 8.16 -19.29 3.16
CA LYS A 133 9.47 -18.75 2.76
C LYS A 133 10.08 -17.76 3.75
N LYS A 134 9.34 -17.33 4.80
CA LYS A 134 9.78 -16.24 5.70
C LYS A 134 10.21 -16.78 7.07
N SER A 135 11.40 -16.35 7.51
CA SER A 135 11.94 -16.67 8.84
C SER A 135 11.56 -15.64 9.92
N GLY A 136 10.83 -14.58 9.55
CA GLY A 136 10.42 -13.51 10.45
C GLY A 136 9.69 -12.37 9.71
N LEU A 137 9.09 -11.45 10.46
CA LEU A 137 8.35 -10.29 9.91
C LEU A 137 9.26 -9.26 9.22
N GLY A 138 10.56 -9.27 9.52
CA GLY A 138 11.52 -8.35 8.96
C GLY A 138 12.94 -8.67 9.43
N ARG A 139 13.87 -7.76 9.13
CA ARG A 139 15.27 -7.86 9.55
C ARG A 139 15.68 -6.60 10.32
N ILE A 140 16.25 -6.79 11.50
CA ILE A 140 16.91 -5.72 12.25
C ILE A 140 18.32 -5.57 11.70
N VAL A 141 18.71 -4.35 11.33
CA VAL A 141 20.06 -4.01 10.91
C VAL A 141 20.62 -3.01 11.91
N VAL A 142 21.67 -3.40 12.62
CA VAL A 142 22.41 -2.50 13.51
C VAL A 142 23.47 -1.79 12.67
N MET A 143 23.34 -0.47 12.52
CA MET A 143 24.37 0.34 11.86
C MET A 143 25.22 1.04 12.92
N ASN A 144 26.51 0.73 12.94
CA ASN A 144 27.48 1.50 13.72
C ASN A 144 27.80 2.79 12.96
N SER A 145 27.51 3.95 13.57
CA SER A 145 27.73 5.27 12.96
C SER A 145 29.18 5.56 12.59
N ASN A 146 30.14 4.76 13.10
CA ASN A 146 31.56 4.91 12.82
C ASN A 146 32.05 4.02 11.67
N GLN A 147 31.17 3.28 10.98
CA GLN A 147 31.58 2.51 9.81
C GLN A 147 31.76 3.43 8.61
N VAL A 148 33.01 3.55 8.16
CA VAL A 148 33.34 4.09 6.85
C VAL A 148 32.73 3.16 5.80
N LEU A 149 31.68 3.63 5.12
CA LEU A 149 31.06 2.86 4.04
C LEU A 149 32.00 2.87 2.83
N THR A 150 32.47 1.69 2.44
CA THR A 150 33.23 1.53 1.20
C THR A 150 32.28 1.24 0.05
N VAL A 151 32.29 2.10 -0.98
CA VAL A 151 31.52 1.86 -2.21
C VAL A 151 32.09 0.64 -2.92
N LYS A 152 31.34 -0.48 -2.90
CA LYS A 152 31.79 -1.74 -3.52
C LYS A 152 31.57 -1.78 -5.03
N ARG A 153 30.57 -1.06 -5.53
CA ARG A 153 30.19 -1.06 -6.95
C ARG A 153 29.67 0.31 -7.34
N LYS A 154 30.08 0.76 -8.52
CA LYS A 154 29.57 1.96 -9.19
C LYS A 154 28.97 1.54 -10.52
N SER A 155 27.79 2.08 -10.83
CA SER A 155 27.13 1.98 -12.13
C SER A 155 26.65 3.37 -12.53
N GLU A 156 26.53 3.62 -13.82
CA GLU A 156 26.10 4.92 -14.37
C GLU A 156 24.82 4.73 -15.19
N TYR A 157 23.87 5.64 -15.01
CA TYR A 157 22.56 5.60 -15.66
C TYR A 157 22.22 6.99 -16.19
N THR A 158 21.63 7.04 -17.39
CA THR A 158 21.17 8.30 -17.98
C THR A 158 19.85 8.72 -17.35
N VAL A 159 19.79 9.96 -16.88
CA VAL A 159 18.56 10.57 -16.34
C VAL A 159 17.94 11.59 -17.30
N LYS A 160 18.44 11.68 -18.53
CA LYS A 160 17.94 12.58 -19.57
C LYS A 160 16.74 11.95 -20.29
N ILE A 161 15.71 12.74 -20.53
CA ILE A 161 14.55 12.36 -21.35
C ILE A 161 14.48 13.20 -22.63
N SER A 162 13.68 12.77 -23.60
CA SER A 162 13.53 13.44 -24.89
C SER A 162 13.03 14.88 -24.79
N SER A 163 12.24 15.20 -23.76
CA SER A 163 11.70 16.54 -23.51
C SER A 163 12.66 17.46 -22.74
N ASP A 164 13.90 17.04 -22.45
CA ASP A 164 14.90 17.88 -21.80
C ASP A 164 15.64 18.74 -22.82
N THR A 165 15.60 20.05 -22.61
CA THR A 165 16.25 21.03 -23.51
C THR A 165 17.63 21.46 -23.01
N LYS A 166 17.98 21.14 -21.75
CA LYS A 166 19.26 21.48 -21.12
C LYS A 166 19.97 20.24 -20.57
N PRO A 167 21.30 20.29 -20.36
CA PRO A 167 22.01 19.25 -19.62
C PRO A 167 21.40 19.05 -18.23
N CYS A 168 21.17 17.79 -17.85
CA CYS A 168 20.61 17.47 -16.53
C CYS A 168 21.54 17.94 -15.41
N SER A 169 20.97 18.60 -14.41
CA SER A 169 21.69 19.01 -13.20
C SER A 169 20.93 18.50 -11.98
N LEU A 170 21.34 17.35 -11.48
CA LEU A 170 20.70 16.72 -10.32
C LEU A 170 21.08 17.47 -9.04
N SER A 171 20.09 17.98 -8.32
CA SER A 171 20.33 18.77 -7.11
C SER A 171 19.83 18.09 -5.83
N GLY A 172 18.84 17.20 -5.92
CA GLY A 172 18.30 16.43 -4.82
C GLY A 172 17.85 15.03 -5.26
N ILE A 173 17.87 14.08 -4.32
CA ILE A 173 17.49 12.68 -4.52
C ILE A 173 16.72 12.15 -3.30
N CYS A 174 15.68 11.37 -3.53
CA CYS A 174 14.89 10.72 -2.51
C CYS A 174 14.54 9.30 -2.93
N ILE A 175 14.58 8.33 -2.01
CA ILE A 175 14.19 6.94 -2.28
C ILE A 175 12.88 6.66 -1.56
N LEU A 176 11.87 6.19 -2.28
CA LEU A 176 10.58 5.79 -1.71
C LEU A 176 10.68 4.38 -1.09
N PRO A 177 9.82 4.03 -0.11
CA PRO A 177 9.75 2.66 0.44
C PRO A 177 9.48 1.58 -0.61
N SER A 178 8.83 1.94 -1.73
CA SER A 178 8.62 1.05 -2.88
C SER A 178 9.90 0.74 -3.67
N GLY A 179 11.03 1.35 -3.33
CA GLY A 179 12.32 1.21 -4.04
C GLY A 179 12.47 2.12 -5.25
N HIS A 180 11.43 2.90 -5.62
CA HIS A 180 11.54 3.93 -6.63
C HIS A 180 12.43 5.08 -6.15
N VAL A 181 13.13 5.70 -7.08
CA VAL A 181 13.98 6.86 -6.82
C VAL A 181 13.34 8.09 -7.45
N ILE A 182 13.31 9.19 -6.71
CA ILE A 182 12.89 10.50 -7.22
C ILE A 182 14.11 11.40 -7.26
N VAL A 183 14.35 12.04 -8.40
CA VAL A 183 15.43 13.01 -8.57
C VAL A 183 14.90 14.36 -9.02
N VAL A 184 15.58 15.40 -8.58
CA VAL A 184 15.33 16.79 -8.98
C VAL A 184 16.32 17.18 -10.08
N ASP A 185 15.81 17.44 -11.29
CA ASP A 185 16.59 18.00 -12.39
C ASP A 185 16.37 19.51 -12.47
N ARG A 186 17.28 20.25 -11.83
CA ARG A 186 17.22 21.70 -11.67
C ARG A 186 17.19 22.46 -12.98
N ASN A 187 18.02 22.06 -13.94
CA ASN A 187 18.15 22.80 -15.19
C ASN A 187 16.89 22.68 -16.06
N ASN A 188 16.27 21.50 -16.05
CA ASN A 188 15.06 21.23 -16.82
C ASN A 188 13.77 21.51 -16.05
N GLU A 189 13.84 21.97 -14.80
CA GLU A 189 12.69 22.25 -13.93
C GLU A 189 11.75 21.04 -13.81
N LYS A 190 12.34 19.85 -13.62
CA LYS A 190 11.59 18.59 -13.55
C LYS A 190 11.92 17.78 -12.31
N VAL A 191 10.91 17.10 -11.82
CA VAL A 191 11.05 15.97 -10.89
C VAL A 191 10.84 14.70 -11.69
N LYS A 192 11.76 13.74 -11.59
CA LYS A 192 11.75 12.50 -12.37
C LYS A 192 11.61 11.31 -11.43
N LEU A 193 10.71 10.39 -11.77
CA LEU A 193 10.49 9.13 -11.08
C LEU A 193 11.22 8.03 -11.83
N ILE A 194 12.01 7.27 -11.09
CA ILE A 194 12.90 6.22 -11.59
C ILE A 194 12.52 4.91 -10.90
N ASP A 195 12.43 3.82 -11.66
CA ASP A 195 12.16 2.47 -11.14
C ASP A 195 13.39 1.81 -10.50
N GLN A 196 13.23 0.59 -9.98
CA GLN A 196 14.30 -0.18 -9.36
C GLN A 196 15.37 -0.65 -10.35
N GLN A 197 15.06 -0.63 -11.65
CA GLN A 197 15.96 -0.93 -12.75
C GLN A 197 16.65 0.34 -13.29
N TYR A 198 16.45 1.48 -12.61
CA TYR A 198 17.00 2.79 -12.96
C TYR A 198 16.46 3.38 -14.29
N ASN A 199 15.30 2.94 -14.76
CA ASN A 199 14.60 3.57 -15.89
C ASN A 199 13.71 4.71 -15.43
N ILE A 200 13.62 5.77 -16.23
CA ILE A 200 12.67 6.85 -15.97
C ILE A 200 11.27 6.38 -16.37
N VAL A 201 10.39 6.27 -15.38
CA VAL A 201 8.99 5.86 -15.57
C VAL A 201 8.03 7.03 -15.65
N ASN A 202 8.38 8.18 -15.05
CA ASN A 202 7.57 9.38 -15.13
C ASN A 202 8.38 10.65 -14.87
N HIS A 203 7.81 11.81 -15.22
CA HIS A 203 8.34 13.12 -14.86
C HIS A 203 7.23 14.15 -14.71
N SER A 204 7.42 15.12 -13.81
CA SER A 204 6.54 16.27 -13.66
C SER A 204 7.33 17.56 -13.76
N LYS A 205 6.78 18.56 -14.45
CA LYS A 205 7.36 19.91 -14.53
C LYS A 205 6.99 20.67 -13.28
N VAL A 206 7.99 21.23 -12.60
CA VAL A 206 7.81 22.04 -11.39
C VAL A 206 8.47 23.39 -11.64
N SER A 207 7.67 24.38 -12.02
CA SER A 207 8.15 25.70 -12.41
C SER A 207 8.91 26.38 -11.27
N GLY A 208 10.14 26.80 -11.55
CA GLY A 208 11.01 27.52 -10.62
C GLY A 208 12.33 26.82 -10.35
N PHE A 209 13.09 27.39 -9.41
CA PHE A 209 14.45 26.96 -9.13
C PHE A 209 14.48 25.83 -8.11
N LEU A 210 14.56 24.60 -8.61
CA LEU A 210 14.58 23.41 -7.76
C LEU A 210 15.93 23.25 -7.07
N SER A 211 15.92 23.01 -5.76
CA SER A 211 17.16 22.84 -4.98
C SER A 211 17.29 21.45 -4.38
N ASP A 212 16.28 20.95 -3.68
CA ASP A 212 16.35 19.72 -2.89
C ASP A 212 14.99 19.01 -2.75
N ILE A 213 15.00 17.79 -2.22
CA ILE A 213 13.82 16.93 -2.05
C ILE A 213 13.93 16.05 -0.80
N CYS A 214 12.83 15.85 -0.09
CA CYS A 214 12.75 14.89 1.03
C CYS A 214 11.44 14.08 1.03
N LEU A 215 11.48 12.93 1.72
CA LEU A 215 10.33 12.04 1.90
C LEU A 215 9.42 12.56 3.02
N ILE A 216 8.12 12.72 2.75
CA ILE A 216 7.12 13.13 3.74
C ILE A 216 6.32 11.93 4.23
N THR A 217 5.75 11.17 3.30
CA THR A 217 5.04 9.91 3.56
C THR A 217 5.54 8.85 2.58
N PRO A 218 5.16 7.57 2.72
CA PRO A 218 5.55 6.53 1.76
C PRO A 218 5.23 6.84 0.29
N SER A 219 4.28 7.75 0.03
CA SER A 219 3.84 8.14 -1.31
C SER A 219 3.84 9.66 -1.54
N GLU A 220 4.49 10.45 -0.69
CA GLU A 220 4.55 11.92 -0.85
C GLU A 220 5.96 12.44 -0.55
N VAL A 221 6.43 13.37 -1.38
CA VAL A 221 7.70 14.08 -1.21
C VAL A 221 7.48 15.58 -1.18
N ALA A 222 8.38 16.30 -0.53
CA ALA A 222 8.45 17.76 -0.57
C ALA A 222 9.69 18.20 -1.33
N VAL A 223 9.51 19.15 -2.24
CA VAL A 223 10.56 19.69 -3.11
C VAL A 223 10.69 21.19 -2.87
N THR A 224 11.92 21.68 -2.76
CA THR A 224 12.17 23.11 -2.57
C THR A 224 12.25 23.81 -3.92
N VAL A 225 11.49 24.90 -4.08
CA VAL A 225 11.29 25.61 -5.35
C VAL A 225 11.44 27.12 -5.12
N GLY A 226 12.65 27.65 -5.29
CA GLY A 226 12.95 29.05 -4.95
C GLY A 226 12.76 29.33 -3.45
N ASN A 227 11.70 30.06 -3.10
CA ASN A 227 11.32 30.34 -1.71
C ASN A 227 10.15 29.46 -1.23
N ASP A 228 9.72 28.49 -2.04
CA ASP A 228 8.52 27.71 -1.78
C ASP A 228 8.86 26.24 -1.49
N VAL A 229 7.92 25.55 -0.85
CA VAL A 229 7.92 24.09 -0.71
C VAL A 229 6.72 23.53 -1.47
N GLN A 230 7.00 22.67 -2.45
CA GLN A 230 6.01 21.99 -3.28
C GLN A 230 5.91 20.52 -2.90
N PHE A 231 4.70 20.06 -2.55
CA PHE A 231 4.44 18.65 -2.27
C PHE A 231 4.07 17.93 -3.57
N ILE A 232 4.56 16.70 -3.73
CA ILE A 232 4.29 15.87 -4.90
C ILE A 232 3.95 14.46 -4.42
N SER A 233 2.78 13.97 -4.79
CA SER A 233 2.34 12.61 -4.50
C SER A 233 2.75 11.66 -5.62
N VAL A 234 3.09 10.43 -5.26
CA VAL A 234 3.37 9.33 -6.19
C VAL A 234 2.23 8.33 -6.10
N ILE A 235 1.34 8.36 -7.10
CA ILE A 235 0.14 7.52 -7.14
C ILE A 235 0.20 6.70 -8.44
N ASN A 236 0.24 5.37 -8.33
CA ASN A 236 0.27 4.46 -9.49
C ASN A 236 1.37 4.81 -10.51
N GLY A 237 2.57 5.15 -10.03
CA GLY A 237 3.70 5.56 -10.89
C GLY A 237 3.56 6.95 -11.51
N GLN A 238 2.59 7.75 -11.09
CA GLN A 238 2.40 9.13 -11.55
C GLN A 238 2.82 10.15 -10.49
N LEU A 239 3.48 11.22 -10.94
CA LEU A 239 3.86 12.36 -10.11
C LEU A 239 2.75 13.41 -10.16
N ILE A 240 2.02 13.57 -9.05
CA ILE A 240 0.89 14.49 -8.94
C ILE A 240 1.31 15.67 -8.06
N THR A 241 1.42 16.85 -8.66
CA THR A 241 1.73 18.09 -7.94
C THR A 241 0.58 18.45 -6.99
N GLY A 242 0.88 18.53 -5.71
CA GLY A 242 -0.09 18.83 -4.65
C GLY A 242 0.04 20.25 -4.10
N ARG A 243 -0.13 20.38 -2.79
CA ARG A 243 -0.08 21.66 -2.08
C ARG A 243 1.29 22.33 -2.17
N ARG A 244 1.29 23.66 -2.07
CA ARG A 244 2.48 24.52 -2.06
C ARG A 244 2.30 25.62 -1.02
N PHE A 245 3.37 25.97 -0.32
CA PHE A 245 3.41 27.19 0.49
C PHE A 245 4.73 27.92 0.28
N GLN A 246 4.68 29.24 0.47
CA GLN A 246 5.81 30.15 0.35
C GLN A 246 6.42 30.42 1.71
N LEU A 247 7.75 30.45 1.76
CA LEU A 247 8.53 30.81 2.94
C LEU A 247 9.10 32.22 2.79
N PRO A 248 9.35 32.94 3.91
CA PRO A 248 9.81 34.33 3.89
C PRO A 248 11.32 34.45 3.58
N HIS A 249 12.00 33.36 3.24
CA HIS A 249 13.43 33.31 2.98
C HIS A 249 13.72 32.35 1.81
N ASP A 250 14.96 32.38 1.31
CA ASP A 250 15.38 31.43 0.29
C ASP A 250 15.51 30.02 0.87
N VAL A 251 15.26 29.02 0.01
CA VAL A 251 15.27 27.61 0.41
C VAL A 251 16.27 26.83 -0.43
N VAL A 252 17.23 26.22 0.27
CA VAL A 252 18.33 25.47 -0.35
C VAL A 252 18.19 23.99 -0.07
N GLY A 253 17.93 23.61 1.17
CA GLY A 253 17.84 22.20 1.61
C GLY A 253 16.57 21.93 2.40
N ILE A 254 16.12 20.68 2.39
CA ILE A 254 14.94 20.25 3.15
C ILE A 254 15.13 18.84 3.73
N ALA A 255 14.70 18.65 4.96
CA ALA A 255 14.53 17.33 5.54
C ALA A 255 13.19 17.26 6.29
N HIS A 256 12.69 16.05 6.47
CA HIS A 256 11.48 15.77 7.23
C HIS A 256 11.78 14.76 8.33
N HIS A 257 11.27 15.04 9.53
CA HIS A 257 11.42 14.14 10.67
C HIS A 257 10.27 14.33 11.65
N HIS A 258 9.59 13.22 12.03
CA HIS A 258 8.45 13.21 12.98
C HIS A 258 7.38 14.30 12.72
N GLY A 259 6.95 14.49 11.47
CA GLY A 259 5.90 15.47 11.14
C GLY A 259 6.36 16.93 11.11
N ALA A 260 7.66 17.17 11.18
CA ALA A 260 8.29 18.48 11.09
C ALA A 260 9.17 18.59 9.85
N LEU A 261 9.22 19.80 9.27
CA LEU A 261 10.16 20.16 8.21
C LEU A 261 11.33 20.94 8.79
N TYR A 262 12.52 20.53 8.39
CA TYR A 262 13.77 21.22 8.67
C TYR A 262 14.24 21.83 7.36
N VAL A 263 14.16 23.14 7.28
CA VAL A 263 14.41 23.89 6.04
C VAL A 263 15.67 24.71 6.24
N ILE A 264 16.61 24.62 5.30
CA ILE A 264 17.82 25.43 5.33
C ILE A 264 17.78 26.51 4.25
N SER A 265 18.09 27.74 4.66
CA SER A 265 18.47 28.85 3.78
C SER A 265 20.00 28.94 3.64
N ARG A 266 20.52 29.93 2.93
CA ARG A 266 21.99 30.10 2.85
C ARG A 266 22.66 30.38 4.20
N THR A 267 21.91 30.90 5.17
CA THR A 267 22.46 31.40 6.44
C THR A 267 21.76 30.83 7.66
N ALA A 268 20.69 30.06 7.53
CA ALA A 268 19.93 29.64 8.71
C ALA A 268 19.24 28.28 8.54
N LEU A 269 19.01 27.62 9.67
CA LEU A 269 18.19 26.42 9.79
C LEU A 269 16.89 26.76 10.51
N TYR A 270 15.78 26.35 9.91
CA TYR A 270 14.44 26.60 10.41
C TYR A 270 13.69 25.30 10.63
N HIS A 271 12.81 25.31 11.62
CA HIS A 271 11.85 24.26 11.93
C HIS A 271 10.45 24.77 11.58
N TYR A 272 9.79 24.06 10.66
CA TYR A 272 8.46 24.35 10.15
C TYR A 272 7.50 23.17 10.39
N THR A 273 6.21 23.47 10.49
CA THR A 273 5.16 22.44 10.37
C THR A 273 5.00 22.02 8.90
N LEU A 274 4.34 20.87 8.65
CA LEU A 274 3.97 20.45 7.28
C LEU A 274 3.01 21.42 6.56
N THR A 275 2.42 22.37 7.28
CA THR A 275 1.54 23.41 6.72
C THR A 275 2.27 24.73 6.43
N GLY A 276 3.58 24.80 6.68
CA GLY A 276 4.39 25.99 6.43
C GLY A 276 4.42 27.00 7.57
N THR A 277 3.92 26.64 8.76
CA THR A 277 4.00 27.52 9.94
C THR A 277 5.39 27.43 10.55
N LEU A 278 6.09 28.56 10.69
CA LEU A 278 7.39 28.59 11.37
C LEU A 278 7.20 28.26 12.85
N VAL A 279 7.89 27.22 13.31
CA VAL A 279 7.93 26.84 14.73
C VAL A 279 9.09 27.56 15.41
N LYS A 280 10.31 27.43 14.85
CA LYS A 280 11.52 28.01 15.45
C LYS A 280 12.63 28.19 14.42
N LYS A 281 13.43 29.25 14.56
CA LYS A 281 14.75 29.37 13.92
C LYS A 281 15.78 28.71 14.81
N LEU A 282 16.38 27.61 14.33
CA LEU A 282 17.25 26.75 15.12
C LEU A 282 18.70 27.24 15.10
N TYR A 283 19.13 27.80 13.97
CA TYR A 283 20.48 28.29 13.78
C TYR A 283 20.49 29.45 12.78
N GLU A 284 21.41 30.39 12.98
CA GLU A 284 21.73 31.45 12.03
C GLU A 284 23.24 31.69 12.05
N ASP A 285 23.86 31.60 10.89
CA ASP A 285 25.22 32.08 10.66
C ASP A 285 25.18 33.58 10.43
N THR A 286 25.71 34.32 11.40
CA THR A 286 25.91 35.77 11.33
C THR A 286 27.28 36.15 10.76
N GLY A 287 28.04 35.16 10.26
CA GLY A 287 29.32 35.34 9.60
C GLY A 287 29.25 36.19 8.33
N ASP A 288 30.43 36.45 7.75
CA ASP A 288 30.71 37.40 6.65
C ASP A 288 30.10 37.03 5.28
N GLY A 289 29.11 36.14 5.23
CA GLY A 289 28.26 35.94 4.05
C GLY A 289 28.81 34.94 3.03
N SER A 290 29.73 34.05 3.40
CA SER A 290 30.14 32.95 2.52
C SER A 290 28.95 32.01 2.24
N ARG A 291 28.47 32.05 0.99
CA ARG A 291 27.30 31.31 0.49
C ARG A 291 27.58 29.80 0.46
N GLY A 292 27.23 29.09 1.53
CA GLY A 292 27.32 27.64 1.61
C GLY A 292 26.17 26.92 0.90
N LYS A 293 26.46 25.81 0.22
CA LYS A 293 25.46 24.78 -0.10
C LYS A 293 25.30 23.94 1.16
N CYS A 294 24.10 23.97 1.73
CA CYS A 294 23.79 23.22 2.93
C CYS A 294 22.97 22.00 2.60
N ILE A 295 23.44 20.85 3.06
CA ILE A 295 22.68 19.61 3.03
C ILE A 295 22.14 19.42 4.45
N VAL A 296 20.82 19.27 4.58
CA VAL A 296 20.23 18.73 5.80
C VAL A 296 20.15 17.22 5.61
N ASN A 297 20.78 16.46 6.49
CA ASN A 297 20.43 15.05 6.60
C ASN A 297 20.08 14.74 8.04
N ILE A 298 19.00 14.00 8.24
CA ILE A 298 18.55 13.56 9.55
C ILE A 298 18.85 12.07 9.62
N PHE A 299 19.98 11.73 10.24
CA PHE A 299 20.36 10.35 10.48
C PHE A 299 20.37 10.10 11.99
N ASN A 300 19.44 9.27 12.46
CA ASN A 300 19.22 9.00 13.88
C ASN A 300 18.91 10.26 14.73
N LYS A 301 19.91 10.72 15.51
CA LYS A 301 19.85 11.83 16.47
C LYS A 301 20.58 13.09 16.00
N LEU A 302 21.09 13.12 14.78
CA LEU A 302 21.91 14.22 14.31
C LEU A 302 21.27 14.85 13.08
N ILE A 303 21.06 16.16 13.16
CA ILE A 303 20.86 16.99 11.97
C ILE A 303 22.26 17.39 11.52
N TYR A 304 22.67 16.84 10.39
CA TYR A 304 23.90 17.21 9.74
C TYR A 304 23.63 18.42 8.87
N CYS A 305 24.31 19.52 9.17
CA CYS A 305 24.34 20.71 8.34
C CYS A 305 25.78 20.96 7.92
N THR A 306 26.10 20.70 6.66
CA THR A 306 27.42 21.02 6.11
C THR A 306 27.37 22.37 5.40
N PHE A 307 28.11 23.35 5.92
CA PHE A 307 28.35 24.63 5.24
C PHE A 307 29.67 24.51 4.43
N LEU A 308 29.75 25.12 3.24
CA LEU A 308 30.88 24.92 2.30
C LEU A 308 32.24 25.47 2.78
N ASP A 309 32.26 26.21 3.88
CA ASP A 309 33.50 26.62 4.55
C ASP A 309 34.12 25.47 5.38
N TYR A 310 33.66 24.23 5.17
CA TYR A 310 34.07 23.01 5.87
C TYR A 310 33.77 23.04 7.38
N ARG A 311 32.98 24.01 7.86
CA ARG A 311 32.43 23.98 9.21
C ARG A 311 31.21 23.06 9.22
N ASN A 312 31.46 21.80 9.52
CA ASN A 312 30.39 20.87 9.87
C ASN A 312 29.83 21.28 11.23
N GLN A 313 28.55 21.64 11.26
CA GLN A 313 27.82 21.79 12.51
C GLN A 313 26.95 20.57 12.74
N TYR A 314 27.07 20.02 13.94
CA TYR A 314 26.32 18.88 14.40
C TYR A 314 25.36 19.38 15.46
N PHE A 315 24.07 19.31 15.14
CA PHE A 315 23.04 19.62 16.13
C PHE A 315 22.57 18.32 16.75
N ASN A 316 22.80 18.17 18.05
CA ASN A 316 22.21 17.08 18.79
C ASN A 316 20.71 17.31 18.88
N LYS A 317 19.93 16.28 18.56
CA LYS A 317 18.47 16.40 18.51
C LYS A 317 17.88 16.86 19.85
N GLU A 318 18.48 16.45 20.96
CA GLU A 318 18.08 16.84 22.33
C GLU A 318 18.30 18.34 22.60
N ASP A 319 19.18 19.01 21.88
CA ASP A 319 19.40 20.46 22.01
C ASP A 319 18.41 21.28 21.16
N LEU A 320 17.67 20.62 20.26
CA LEU A 320 16.75 21.24 19.31
C LEU A 320 15.27 21.16 19.74
N PHE A 321 14.95 20.31 20.72
CA PHE A 321 13.58 20.07 21.22
C PHE A 321 13.37 20.63 22.62
#